data_AF-A0A534XTT4-F1
#
_entry.id   AF-A0A534XTT4-F1
#
_cell.length_a   1.000
_cell.length_b   1.000
_cell.length_c   1.000
_cell.angle_alpha   90.00
_cell.angle_beta   90.00
_cell.angle_gamma   90.00
#
_symmetry.space_group_name_H-M   'P 1'
#
loop_
_entity.id
_entity.type
_entity.pdbx_description
1 polymer ?
#
loop_
_entity_poly.entity_id
_entity_poly.type
_entity_poly.pdbx_seq_one_letter_code
_entity_poly.pdbx_strand_id
1 'polypeptide(L)'
;KDRGFDLQVESFDWSSDRYLREGNYIPEGGLEKLRRFDAIFFGAVGSQKVPDHISLWGLRLPICQGFDQYANVRPSRIFPGVTSPLRDGQDIDWIVVRENTEGEYSGNGGRVHRGLPEEIATETSVFTRHGVERIHRFAFELARKRPKRLLTLVTKSNAQRHGMVLWDEIFAEVAKKYPEVRTDRELVDAVTTRMVLKPRSLDVIVATNLHADILSDLAAALSGSLGIAPTANLNPERTFPSMFEPIHGSAFDIAGKGVANPIATFWTAAMMLEHLGQESAAARLMRAIEKTTASGVRTPDLKGTASTADVTRAVQKAIQEDATT
;
A
#
# COMPACT_ATOMS: atom_id res chain seq x y z
N LYS A 1 18.96 14.04 20.98
CA LYS A 1 18.57 14.46 22.34
C LYS A 1 17.20 15.13 22.29
N ASP A 2 16.22 14.41 21.75
CA ASP A 2 14.82 14.84 21.72
C ASP A 2 14.01 13.56 21.89
N ARG A 3 13.97 13.09 23.15
CA ARG A 3 13.53 11.73 23.52
C ARG A 3 12.01 11.74 23.73
N GLY A 4 11.26 11.88 22.64
CA GLY A 4 9.79 11.86 22.69
C GLY A 4 9.18 10.45 22.79
N PHE A 5 9.90 9.42 22.30
CA PHE A 5 9.47 8.03 22.30
C PHE A 5 10.66 7.07 22.15
N ASP A 6 10.43 5.78 22.40
CA ASP A 6 11.40 4.69 22.19
C ASP A 6 10.76 3.62 21.30
N LEU A 7 11.56 2.98 20.44
CA LEU A 7 11.12 1.86 19.60
C LEU A 7 11.92 0.62 19.97
N GLN A 8 11.24 -0.36 20.55
CA GLN A 8 11.80 -1.70 20.74
C GLN A 8 11.54 -2.52 19.48
N VAL A 9 12.59 -2.85 18.75
CA VAL A 9 12.51 -3.54 17.47
C VAL A 9 12.96 -4.99 17.64
N GLU A 10 12.08 -5.93 17.29
CA GLU A 10 12.44 -7.34 17.12
C GLU A 10 12.44 -7.70 15.64
N SER A 11 13.52 -8.31 15.17
CA SER A 11 13.67 -8.74 13.77
C SER A 11 13.35 -10.22 13.63
N PHE A 12 12.58 -10.54 12.59
CA PHE A 12 12.24 -11.91 12.21
C PHE A 12 12.96 -12.28 10.91
N ASP A 13 13.54 -13.48 10.82
CA ASP A 13 14.24 -13.97 9.62
C ASP A 13 13.30 -14.54 8.55
N TRP A 14 12.01 -14.17 8.60
CA TRP A 14 10.93 -14.68 7.75
C TRP A 14 11.11 -14.23 6.30
N SER A 15 11.89 -15.01 5.58
CA SER A 15 12.46 -14.67 4.28
C SER A 15 12.40 -15.86 3.33
N SER A 16 12.65 -15.60 2.04
CA SER A 16 12.73 -16.68 1.05
C SER A 16 13.90 -17.63 1.31
N ASP A 17 14.98 -17.15 1.95
CA ASP A 17 16.09 -18.02 2.37
C ASP A 17 15.67 -18.96 3.49
N ARG A 18 14.88 -18.47 4.46
CA ARG A 18 14.26 -19.33 5.48
C ARG A 18 13.35 -20.38 4.84
N TYR A 19 12.48 -19.99 3.92
CA TYR A 19 11.62 -20.93 3.20
C TYR A 19 12.42 -22.03 2.48
N LEU A 20 13.52 -21.67 1.82
CA LEU A 20 14.39 -22.63 1.14
C LEU A 20 15.10 -23.60 2.11
N ARG A 21 15.39 -23.18 3.35
CA ARG A 21 16.01 -24.04 4.37
C ARG A 21 15.00 -24.91 5.11
N GLU A 22 13.85 -24.36 5.47
CA GLU A 22 12.93 -24.93 6.47
C GLU A 22 11.54 -25.28 5.91
N GLY A 23 11.25 -24.89 4.66
CA GLY A 23 9.97 -25.16 4.00
C GLY A 23 8.81 -24.25 4.42
N ASN A 24 9.04 -23.29 5.31
CA ASN A 24 8.05 -22.30 5.75
C ASN A 24 8.63 -20.90 5.84
N TYR A 25 7.81 -19.88 5.56
CA TYR A 25 8.15 -18.47 5.81
C TYR A 25 7.86 -18.11 7.26
N ILE A 26 6.64 -18.41 7.72
CA ILE A 26 6.19 -18.18 9.09
C ILE A 26 6.35 -19.50 9.87
N PRO A 27 7.15 -19.56 10.95
CA PRO A 27 7.24 -20.73 11.80
C PRO A 27 5.91 -21.01 12.51
N GLU A 28 5.75 -22.22 13.04
CA GLU A 28 4.59 -22.57 13.87
C GLU A 28 4.44 -21.59 15.05
N GLY A 29 3.22 -21.12 15.29
CA GLY A 29 2.94 -20.08 16.29
C GLY A 29 3.43 -18.67 15.94
N GLY A 30 3.96 -18.45 14.72
CA GLY A 30 4.52 -17.17 14.30
C GLY A 30 3.51 -16.02 14.35
N LEU A 31 2.28 -16.22 13.87
CA LEU A 31 1.23 -15.20 13.97
C LEU A 31 0.86 -14.88 15.43
N GLU A 32 0.80 -15.87 16.32
CA GLU A 32 0.55 -15.62 17.76
C GLU A 32 1.69 -14.83 18.41
N LYS A 33 2.93 -15.01 17.93
CA LYS A 33 4.07 -14.19 18.35
C LYS A 33 3.94 -12.76 17.83
N LEU A 34 3.63 -12.57 16.54
CA LEU A 34 3.44 -11.24 15.95
C LEU A 34 2.28 -10.46 16.57
N ARG A 35 1.21 -11.14 16.99
CA ARG A 35 0.03 -10.52 17.61
C ARG A 35 0.34 -9.65 18.83
N ARG A 36 1.49 -9.88 19.48
CA ARG A 36 1.93 -9.16 20.70
C ARG A 36 2.59 -7.82 20.41
N PHE A 37 2.89 -7.51 19.16
CA PHE A 37 3.54 -6.26 18.76
C PHE A 37 2.52 -5.16 18.53
N ASP A 38 2.94 -3.91 18.70
CA ASP A 38 2.09 -2.74 18.43
C ASP A 38 1.92 -2.49 16.91
N ALA A 39 2.94 -2.82 16.12
CA ALA A 39 2.95 -2.69 14.68
C ALA A 39 3.96 -3.65 14.03
N ILE A 40 3.76 -3.95 12.75
CA ILE A 40 4.68 -4.74 11.93
C ILE A 40 5.29 -3.80 10.88
N PHE A 41 6.62 -3.72 10.83
CA PHE A 41 7.33 -2.99 9.80
C PHE A 41 7.96 -3.98 8.82
N PHE A 42 7.46 -4.00 7.59
CA PHE A 42 7.75 -5.03 6.61
C PHE A 42 8.47 -4.43 5.39
N GLY A 43 9.47 -5.16 4.88
CA GLY A 43 10.22 -4.76 3.69
C GLY A 43 9.49 -5.19 2.41
N ALA A 44 9.96 -6.29 1.81
CA ALA A 44 9.30 -6.94 0.69
C ALA A 44 9.55 -8.45 0.76
N VAL A 45 8.73 -9.23 0.07
CA VAL A 45 8.93 -10.68 -0.09
C VAL A 45 9.00 -11.05 -1.57
N GLY A 46 9.80 -12.06 -1.87
CA GLY A 46 9.97 -12.62 -3.19
C GLY A 46 11.34 -13.31 -3.32
N SER A 47 11.50 -14.18 -4.32
CA SER A 47 12.80 -14.73 -4.70
C SER A 47 12.76 -15.28 -6.12
N GLN A 48 13.85 -15.17 -6.87
CA GLN A 48 13.98 -15.87 -8.15
C GLN A 48 13.97 -17.41 -8.00
N LYS A 49 14.18 -17.92 -6.78
CA LYS A 49 14.20 -19.36 -6.45
C LYS A 49 12.88 -19.88 -5.88
N VAL A 50 11.92 -19.00 -5.57
CA VAL A 50 10.64 -19.38 -4.98
C VAL A 50 9.52 -18.76 -5.81
N PRO A 51 8.60 -19.55 -6.38
CA PRO A 51 7.47 -19.02 -7.14
C PRO A 51 6.69 -17.94 -6.38
N ASP A 52 6.27 -16.88 -7.08
CA ASP A 52 5.63 -15.71 -6.46
C ASP A 52 4.39 -16.09 -5.64
N HIS A 53 3.54 -16.98 -6.17
CA HIS A 53 2.35 -17.44 -5.45
C HIS A 53 2.70 -18.13 -4.12
N ILE A 54 3.83 -18.83 -4.01
CA ILE A 54 4.24 -19.46 -2.74
C ILE A 54 4.67 -18.38 -1.74
N SER A 55 5.46 -17.41 -2.20
CA SER A 55 5.99 -16.37 -1.30
C SER A 55 4.91 -15.41 -0.80
N LEU A 56 3.99 -15.01 -1.67
CA LEU A 56 2.88 -14.11 -1.33
C LEU A 56 1.87 -14.80 -0.38
N TRP A 57 1.45 -16.03 -0.70
CA TRP A 57 0.51 -16.80 0.11
C TRP A 57 1.14 -17.46 1.35
N GLY A 58 2.47 -17.51 1.43
CA GLY A 58 3.21 -18.08 2.57
C GLY A 58 3.60 -17.07 3.65
N LEU A 59 3.58 -15.76 3.35
CA LEU A 59 4.04 -14.72 4.29
C LEU A 59 3.09 -13.52 4.37
N ARG A 60 2.99 -12.72 3.30
CA ARG A 60 2.25 -11.45 3.35
C ARG A 60 0.75 -11.66 3.54
N LEU A 61 0.12 -12.48 2.71
CA LEU A 61 -1.34 -12.70 2.80
C LEU A 61 -1.76 -13.36 4.12
N PRO A 62 -1.04 -14.37 4.67
CA PRO A 62 -1.32 -14.87 6.01
C PRO A 62 -1.31 -13.80 7.11
N ILE A 63 -0.42 -12.81 7.04
CA ILE A 63 -0.40 -11.69 7.98
C ILE A 63 -1.61 -10.77 7.75
N CYS A 64 -1.81 -10.29 6.51
CA CYS A 64 -2.89 -9.35 6.21
C CYS A 64 -4.28 -9.94 6.49
N GLN A 65 -4.55 -11.15 6.01
CA GLN A 65 -5.83 -11.82 6.19
C GLN A 65 -6.00 -12.38 7.60
N GLY A 66 -4.94 -12.95 8.19
CA GLY A 66 -4.98 -13.52 9.53
C GLY A 66 -5.15 -12.50 10.66
N PHE A 67 -4.70 -11.26 10.45
CA PHE A 67 -4.90 -10.14 11.38
C PHE A 67 -6.01 -9.17 10.95
N ASP A 68 -6.83 -9.58 9.97
CA ASP A 68 -7.96 -8.79 9.49
C ASP A 68 -7.58 -7.33 9.17
N GLN A 69 -6.43 -7.15 8.51
CA GLN A 69 -5.88 -5.85 8.11
C GLN A 69 -6.59 -5.38 6.83
N TYR A 70 -7.90 -5.20 6.90
CA TYR A 70 -8.80 -5.08 5.75
C TYR A 70 -8.66 -3.77 4.97
N ALA A 71 -8.13 -2.71 5.59
CA ALA A 71 -7.98 -1.40 4.97
C ALA A 71 -6.52 -1.17 4.57
N ASN A 72 -6.20 -1.36 3.29
CA ASN A 72 -4.88 -1.07 2.75
C ASN A 72 -4.87 0.34 2.13
N VAL A 73 -4.08 1.24 2.74
CA VAL A 73 -4.03 2.67 2.40
C VAL A 73 -2.72 2.99 1.69
N ARG A 74 -2.84 3.54 0.48
CA ARG A 74 -1.72 3.83 -0.42
C ARG A 74 -1.79 5.29 -0.89
N PRO A 75 -1.21 6.24 -0.13
CA PRO A 75 -1.10 7.62 -0.58
C PRO A 75 -0.07 7.75 -1.72
N SER A 76 -0.32 8.66 -2.65
CA SER A 76 0.56 8.94 -3.78
C SER A 76 0.54 10.43 -4.08
N ARG A 77 1.71 11.08 -4.01
CA ARG A 77 1.84 12.52 -4.26
C ARG A 77 3.17 12.88 -4.88
N ILE A 78 3.23 14.04 -5.54
CA ILE A 78 4.49 14.60 -6.04
C ILE A 78 5.25 15.26 -4.90
N PHE A 79 6.43 14.74 -4.60
CA PHE A 79 7.35 15.40 -3.67
C PHE A 79 8.02 16.62 -4.30
N PRO A 80 8.37 17.66 -3.51
CA PRO A 80 9.16 18.78 -4.00
C PRO A 80 10.44 18.31 -4.71
N GLY A 81 10.71 18.87 -5.89
CA GLY A 81 11.86 18.48 -6.71
C GLY A 81 11.68 17.16 -7.49
N VAL A 82 10.58 16.44 -7.34
CA VAL A 82 10.22 15.30 -8.20
C VAL A 82 9.36 15.79 -9.36
N THR A 83 9.50 15.16 -10.54
CA THR A 83 8.73 15.51 -11.73
C THR A 83 7.88 14.33 -12.15
N SER A 84 6.55 14.53 -12.16
CA SER A 84 5.62 13.56 -12.77
C SER A 84 5.98 13.29 -14.24
N PRO A 85 5.81 12.06 -14.75
CA PRO A 85 5.85 11.80 -16.20
C PRO A 85 4.68 12.45 -16.97
N LEU A 86 3.62 12.90 -16.30
CA LEU A 86 2.50 13.61 -16.93
C LEU A 86 2.79 15.10 -17.12
N ARG A 87 2.30 15.68 -18.22
CA ARG A 87 2.41 17.13 -18.48
C ARG A 87 1.76 17.97 -17.38
N ASP A 88 0.59 17.54 -16.88
CA ASP A 88 -0.19 18.26 -15.85
C ASP A 88 -0.25 17.51 -14.50
N GLY A 89 0.73 16.66 -14.22
CA GLY A 89 0.75 15.76 -13.05
C GLY A 89 1.35 16.33 -11.76
N GLN A 90 1.82 17.58 -11.75
CA GLN A 90 2.54 18.13 -10.59
C GLN A 90 1.68 18.29 -9.32
N ASP A 91 0.35 18.31 -9.49
CA ASP A 91 -0.61 18.46 -8.39
C ASP A 91 -1.28 17.12 -8.01
N ILE A 92 -0.65 15.98 -8.35
CA ILE A 92 -1.13 14.67 -7.90
C ILE A 92 -0.98 14.58 -6.37
N ASP A 93 -2.12 14.31 -5.72
CA ASP A 93 -2.24 13.96 -4.30
C ASP A 93 -3.48 13.08 -4.15
N TRP A 94 -3.26 11.78 -4.28
CA TRP A 94 -4.31 10.76 -4.22
C TRP A 94 -4.11 9.84 -3.02
N ILE A 95 -5.21 9.25 -2.55
CA ILE A 95 -5.14 8.10 -1.67
C ILE A 95 -5.97 6.97 -2.25
N VAL A 96 -5.32 5.84 -2.54
CA VAL A 96 -6.00 4.60 -2.91
C VAL A 96 -6.31 3.81 -1.65
N VAL A 97 -7.57 3.47 -1.46
CA VAL A 97 -8.09 2.60 -0.41
C VAL A 97 -8.44 1.26 -1.03
N ARG A 98 -7.64 0.26 -0.69
CA ARG A 98 -7.73 -1.13 -1.15
C ARG A 98 -8.45 -1.98 -0.10
N GLU A 99 -9.49 -2.70 -0.52
CA GLU A 99 -9.98 -3.87 0.23
C GLU A 99 -8.90 -4.96 0.22
N ASN A 100 -8.52 -5.48 1.38
CA ASN A 100 -7.27 -6.24 1.54
C ASN A 100 -7.46 -7.66 2.12
N THR A 101 -8.70 -8.12 2.29
CA THR A 101 -9.03 -9.41 2.93
C THR A 101 -9.80 -10.37 2.04
N GLU A 102 -10.47 -9.89 0.99
CA GLU A 102 -11.28 -10.72 0.10
C GLU A 102 -11.17 -10.22 -1.35
N GLY A 103 -12.26 -10.27 -2.11
CA GLY A 103 -12.31 -9.91 -3.52
C GLY A 103 -11.64 -10.96 -4.40
N GLU A 104 -10.85 -10.51 -5.35
CA GLU A 104 -10.14 -11.35 -6.31
C GLU A 104 -8.98 -12.12 -5.68
N TYR A 105 -8.59 -11.79 -4.45
CA TYR A 105 -7.50 -12.42 -3.68
C TYR A 105 -8.08 -13.28 -2.54
N SER A 106 -9.25 -13.87 -2.75
CA SER A 106 -9.93 -14.70 -1.75
C SER A 106 -9.24 -16.04 -1.50
N GLY A 107 -8.44 -16.52 -2.47
CA GLY A 107 -7.86 -17.87 -2.46
C GLY A 107 -8.89 -18.98 -2.71
N ASN A 108 -10.12 -18.62 -3.09
CA ASN A 108 -11.17 -19.59 -3.39
C ASN A 108 -11.04 -20.12 -4.81
N GLY A 109 -10.79 -21.42 -4.95
CA GLY A 109 -10.59 -22.03 -6.25
C GLY A 109 -10.00 -23.42 -6.13
N GLY A 110 -9.42 -23.90 -7.24
CA GLY A 110 -8.79 -25.21 -7.29
C GLY A 110 -8.40 -25.64 -8.69
N ARG A 111 -7.60 -26.71 -8.77
CA ARG A 111 -7.17 -27.34 -10.03
C ARG A 111 -7.49 -28.82 -10.02
N VAL A 112 -8.12 -29.31 -11.08
CA VAL A 112 -8.46 -30.73 -11.31
C VAL A 112 -7.79 -31.24 -12.58
N HIS A 113 -7.61 -32.57 -12.68
CA HIS A 113 -6.91 -33.23 -13.80
C HIS A 113 -5.48 -32.73 -14.04
N ARG A 114 -4.74 -32.45 -12.95
CA ARG A 114 -3.40 -31.85 -13.01
C ARG A 114 -2.45 -32.67 -13.88
N GLY A 115 -1.84 -32.01 -14.87
CA GLY A 115 -0.87 -32.64 -15.78
C GLY A 115 -1.47 -33.43 -16.94
N LEU A 116 -2.81 -33.46 -17.08
CA LEU A 116 -3.49 -34.02 -18.23
C LEU A 116 -3.97 -32.89 -19.18
N PRO A 117 -4.19 -33.16 -20.48
CA PRO A 117 -4.67 -32.15 -21.44
C PRO A 117 -6.02 -31.50 -21.07
N GLU A 118 -6.87 -32.20 -20.32
CA GLU A 118 -8.17 -31.74 -19.83
C GLU A 118 -8.11 -30.99 -18.49
N GLU A 119 -6.94 -30.52 -18.07
CA GLU A 119 -6.76 -29.76 -16.84
C GLU A 119 -7.64 -28.50 -16.79
N ILE A 120 -8.32 -28.31 -15.65
CA ILE A 120 -9.20 -27.16 -15.37
C ILE A 120 -8.77 -26.49 -14.07
N ALA A 121 -8.73 -25.16 -14.08
CA ALA A 121 -8.56 -24.33 -12.90
C ALA A 121 -9.80 -23.44 -12.68
N THR A 122 -10.15 -23.22 -11.42
CA THR A 122 -11.16 -22.23 -11.02
C THR A 122 -10.52 -21.24 -10.08
N GLU A 123 -10.87 -19.96 -10.25
CA GLU A 123 -10.50 -18.86 -9.36
C GLU A 123 -11.77 -18.02 -9.16
N THR A 124 -12.18 -17.87 -7.91
CA THR A 124 -13.47 -17.29 -7.55
C THR A 124 -13.26 -16.05 -6.70
N SER A 125 -13.60 -14.89 -7.24
CA SER A 125 -13.65 -13.67 -6.43
C SER A 125 -14.79 -13.76 -5.41
N VAL A 126 -14.49 -13.53 -4.14
CA VAL A 126 -15.47 -13.61 -3.04
C VAL A 126 -15.69 -12.21 -2.46
N PHE A 127 -16.95 -11.81 -2.32
CA PHE A 127 -17.34 -10.53 -1.74
C PHE A 127 -18.35 -10.80 -0.63
N THR A 128 -18.05 -10.34 0.58
CA THR A 128 -18.98 -10.41 1.69
C THR A 128 -19.58 -9.04 1.94
N ARG A 129 -20.86 -8.98 2.31
CA ARG A 129 -21.50 -7.70 2.66
C ARG A 129 -20.72 -6.96 3.76
N HIS A 130 -20.19 -7.71 4.74
CA HIS A 130 -19.41 -7.15 5.82
C HIS A 130 -18.09 -6.52 5.32
N GLY A 131 -17.30 -7.26 4.54
CA GLY A 131 -16.03 -6.78 3.99
C GLY A 131 -16.19 -5.55 3.10
N VAL A 132 -17.19 -5.56 2.23
CA VAL A 132 -17.54 -4.42 1.37
C VAL A 132 -18.02 -3.21 2.18
N GLU A 133 -18.90 -3.39 3.16
CA GLU A 133 -19.43 -2.26 3.93
C GLU A 133 -18.33 -1.54 4.73
N ARG A 134 -17.45 -2.30 5.40
CA ARG A 134 -16.41 -1.73 6.26
C ARG A 134 -15.35 -0.97 5.47
N ILE A 135 -14.96 -1.44 4.29
CA ILE A 135 -13.97 -0.73 3.47
C ILE A 135 -14.56 0.54 2.86
N HIS A 136 -15.82 0.51 2.42
CA HIS A 136 -16.52 1.71 1.96
C HIS A 136 -16.64 2.75 3.07
N ARG A 137 -17.05 2.33 4.27
CA ARG A 137 -17.12 3.19 5.46
C ARG A 137 -15.77 3.83 5.75
N PHE A 138 -14.69 3.04 5.75
CA PHE A 138 -13.34 3.54 5.96
C PHE A 138 -12.96 4.60 4.90
N ALA A 139 -13.25 4.34 3.62
CA ALA A 139 -12.96 5.27 2.54
C ALA A 139 -13.75 6.59 2.65
N PHE A 140 -15.03 6.54 3.04
CA PHE A 140 -15.84 7.72 3.30
C PHE A 140 -15.28 8.56 4.46
N GLU A 141 -14.92 7.90 5.57
CA GLU A 141 -14.29 8.56 6.72
C GLU A 141 -12.98 9.26 6.35
N LEU A 142 -12.16 8.60 5.52
CA LEU A 142 -10.91 9.17 5.02
C LEU A 142 -11.17 10.37 4.09
N ALA A 143 -12.08 10.22 3.11
CA ALA A 143 -12.44 11.29 2.19
C ALA A 143 -13.01 12.51 2.92
N ARG A 144 -13.84 12.31 3.95
CA ARG A 144 -14.41 13.37 4.78
C ARG A 144 -13.35 14.26 5.44
N LYS A 145 -12.22 13.68 5.84
CA LYS A 145 -11.10 14.40 6.47
C LYS A 145 -10.25 15.18 5.46
N ARG A 146 -10.37 14.90 4.15
CA ARG A 146 -9.59 15.57 3.11
C ARG A 146 -10.27 16.85 2.63
N PRO A 147 -9.50 17.87 2.18
CA PRO A 147 -10.07 19.15 1.76
C PRO A 147 -11.07 19.05 0.60
N LYS A 148 -10.82 18.17 -0.39
CA LYS A 148 -11.71 18.02 -1.55
C LYS A 148 -13.01 17.27 -1.24
N ARG A 149 -13.05 16.51 -0.14
CA ARG A 149 -14.15 15.63 0.28
C ARG A 149 -14.73 14.85 -0.90
N LEU A 150 -13.85 14.21 -1.68
CA LEU A 150 -14.22 13.49 -2.90
C LEU A 150 -13.80 12.03 -2.80
N LEU A 151 -14.76 11.12 -2.98
CA LEU A 151 -14.54 9.69 -3.02
C LEU A 151 -15.00 9.11 -4.36
N THR A 152 -14.07 8.52 -5.11
CA THR A 152 -14.36 7.80 -6.35
C THR A 152 -14.46 6.30 -6.08
N LEU A 153 -15.63 5.72 -6.38
CA LEU A 153 -15.86 4.28 -6.40
C LEU A 153 -15.34 3.68 -7.70
N VAL A 154 -14.42 2.73 -7.62
CA VAL A 154 -13.98 1.94 -8.78
C VAL A 154 -14.73 0.61 -8.84
N THR A 155 -15.19 0.23 -10.03
CA THR A 155 -15.98 -0.99 -10.24
C THR A 155 -15.73 -1.62 -11.61
N LYS A 156 -16.24 -2.84 -11.82
CA LYS A 156 -16.40 -3.46 -13.15
C LYS A 156 -17.76 -4.17 -13.27
N SER A 157 -18.79 -3.59 -12.66
CA SER A 157 -20.14 -4.17 -12.61
C SER A 157 -20.85 -4.32 -13.96
N ASN A 158 -20.32 -3.71 -15.04
CA ASN A 158 -20.79 -3.97 -16.40
C ASN A 158 -20.41 -5.38 -16.91
N ALA A 159 -19.32 -5.98 -16.40
CA ALA A 159 -18.86 -7.31 -16.77
C ALA A 159 -19.05 -8.32 -15.62
N GLN A 160 -18.75 -7.93 -14.39
CA GLN A 160 -18.83 -8.78 -13.20
C GLN A 160 -20.15 -8.58 -12.46
N ARG A 161 -21.20 -9.26 -12.93
CA ARG A 161 -22.61 -8.98 -12.58
C ARG A 161 -23.07 -9.38 -11.18
N HIS A 162 -22.22 -10.01 -10.38
CA HIS A 162 -22.57 -10.47 -9.03
C HIS A 162 -21.78 -9.71 -7.96
N GLY A 163 -20.48 -10.00 -7.83
CA GLY A 163 -19.61 -9.36 -6.84
C GLY A 163 -19.52 -7.84 -6.98
N MET A 164 -19.27 -7.32 -8.19
CA MET A 164 -19.16 -5.88 -8.40
C MET A 164 -20.51 -5.15 -8.36
N VAL A 165 -21.62 -5.85 -8.60
CA VAL A 165 -22.96 -5.25 -8.40
C VAL A 165 -23.26 -5.11 -6.91
N LEU A 166 -22.95 -6.14 -6.10
CA LEU A 166 -23.04 -6.06 -4.64
C LEU A 166 -22.13 -4.94 -4.08
N TRP A 167 -20.91 -4.81 -4.62
CA TRP A 167 -19.97 -3.73 -4.31
C TRP A 167 -20.57 -2.33 -4.54
N ASP A 168 -21.22 -2.13 -5.68
CA ASP A 168 -21.87 -0.87 -6.06
C ASP A 168 -23.12 -0.58 -5.18
N GLU A 169 -23.95 -1.59 -4.92
CA GLU A 169 -25.16 -1.47 -4.08
C GLU A 169 -24.81 -1.05 -2.65
N ILE A 170 -23.84 -1.72 -2.03
CA ILE A 170 -23.43 -1.41 -0.66
C ILE A 170 -22.78 -0.03 -0.60
N PHE A 171 -22.00 0.38 -1.61
CA PHE A 171 -21.47 1.75 -1.66
C PHE A 171 -22.60 2.78 -1.62
N ALA A 172 -23.65 2.59 -2.43
CA ALA A 172 -24.81 3.49 -2.46
C ALA A 172 -25.58 3.51 -1.13
N GLU A 173 -25.65 2.39 -0.41
CA GLU A 173 -26.22 2.31 0.94
C GLU A 173 -25.38 3.11 1.95
N VAL A 174 -24.04 2.94 1.94
CA VAL A 174 -23.13 3.64 2.85
C VAL A 174 -23.10 5.14 2.56
N ALA A 175 -23.12 5.54 1.28
CA ALA A 175 -23.07 6.94 0.84
C ALA A 175 -24.18 7.80 1.48
N LYS A 176 -25.37 7.23 1.73
CA LYS A 176 -26.48 7.92 2.41
C LYS A 176 -26.12 8.43 3.80
N LYS A 177 -25.11 7.84 4.45
CA LYS A 177 -24.62 8.24 5.78
C LYS A 177 -23.57 9.38 5.73
N TYR A 178 -23.15 9.79 4.53
CA TYR A 178 -22.08 10.78 4.30
C TYR A 178 -22.48 11.85 3.25
N PRO A 179 -23.58 12.59 3.44
CA PRO A 179 -24.06 13.57 2.45
C PRO A 179 -23.08 14.72 2.17
N GLU A 180 -22.11 14.95 3.05
CA GLU A 180 -21.05 15.96 2.93
C GLU A 180 -19.87 15.53 2.04
N VAL A 181 -19.77 14.23 1.69
CA VAL A 181 -18.73 13.68 0.82
C VAL A 181 -19.28 13.59 -0.60
N ARG A 182 -18.64 14.28 -1.55
CA ARG A 182 -18.96 14.15 -2.96
C ARG A 182 -18.50 12.78 -3.45
N THR A 183 -19.33 12.11 -4.22
CA THR A 183 -19.01 10.79 -4.77
C THR A 183 -19.15 10.76 -6.28
N ASP A 184 -18.30 10.00 -6.94
CA ASP A 184 -18.49 9.55 -8.30
C ASP A 184 -18.11 8.06 -8.44
N ARG A 185 -18.50 7.47 -9.56
CA ARG A 185 -18.31 6.05 -9.85
C ARG A 185 -17.70 5.91 -11.22
N GLU A 186 -16.62 5.14 -11.33
CA GLU A 186 -15.97 4.83 -12.59
C GLU A 186 -15.65 3.35 -12.75
N LEU A 187 -15.67 2.90 -14.00
CA LEU A 187 -15.17 1.57 -14.33
C LEU A 187 -13.64 1.55 -14.22
N VAL A 188 -13.05 0.43 -13.80
CA VAL A 188 -11.59 0.33 -13.60
C VAL A 188 -10.78 0.64 -14.86
N ASP A 189 -11.29 0.32 -16.05
CA ASP A 189 -10.66 0.74 -17.30
C ASP A 189 -10.77 2.26 -17.50
N ALA A 190 -11.94 2.84 -17.27
CA ALA A 190 -12.13 4.29 -17.40
C ALA A 190 -11.26 5.10 -16.42
N VAL A 191 -11.16 4.67 -15.15
CA VAL A 191 -10.39 5.41 -14.14
C VAL A 191 -8.90 5.44 -14.46
N THR A 192 -8.34 4.39 -15.09
CA THR A 192 -6.94 4.43 -15.57
C THR A 192 -6.73 5.54 -16.58
N THR A 193 -7.68 5.76 -17.50
CA THR A 193 -7.61 6.88 -18.44
C THR A 193 -7.76 8.24 -17.73
N ARG A 194 -8.63 8.32 -16.71
CA ARG A 194 -8.84 9.54 -15.92
C ARG A 194 -7.60 9.93 -15.11
N MET A 195 -6.89 8.96 -14.53
CA MET A 195 -5.63 9.20 -13.82
C MET A 195 -4.57 9.82 -14.73
N VAL A 196 -4.56 9.48 -16.02
CA VAL A 196 -3.61 10.06 -17.00
C VAL A 196 -4.08 11.40 -17.56
N LEU A 197 -5.34 11.47 -18.00
CA LEU A 197 -5.86 12.61 -18.77
C LEU A 197 -6.44 13.73 -17.89
N LYS A 198 -6.91 13.40 -16.69
CA LYS A 198 -7.56 14.35 -15.76
C LYS A 198 -7.10 14.10 -14.31
N PRO A 199 -5.80 14.03 -14.01
CA PRO A 199 -5.30 13.61 -12.70
C PRO A 199 -5.85 14.41 -11.51
N ARG A 200 -6.06 15.72 -11.70
CA ARG A 200 -6.55 16.64 -10.66
C ARG A 200 -7.99 16.37 -10.21
N SER A 201 -8.75 15.64 -11.03
CA SER A 201 -10.17 15.34 -10.79
C SER A 201 -10.40 14.21 -9.78
N LEU A 202 -9.33 13.57 -9.29
CA LEU A 202 -9.38 12.49 -8.30
C LEU A 202 -8.86 12.98 -6.93
N ASP A 203 -9.22 12.25 -5.88
CA ASP A 203 -8.81 12.51 -4.49
C ASP A 203 -8.65 11.19 -3.71
N VAL A 204 -9.73 10.65 -3.14
CA VAL A 204 -9.76 9.29 -2.58
C VAL A 204 -10.37 8.34 -3.58
N ILE A 205 -9.74 7.18 -3.78
CA ILE A 205 -10.18 6.14 -4.70
C ILE A 205 -10.38 4.87 -3.90
N VAL A 206 -11.60 4.32 -3.85
CA VAL A 206 -11.87 3.02 -3.21
C VAL A 206 -12.04 1.95 -4.27
N ALA A 207 -11.33 0.84 -4.12
CA ALA A 207 -11.32 -0.25 -5.08
C ALA A 207 -11.14 -1.61 -4.40
N THR A 208 -11.57 -2.66 -5.10
CA THR A 208 -11.38 -4.05 -4.69
C THR A 208 -9.91 -4.46 -4.72
N ASN A 209 -9.59 -5.60 -4.13
CA ASN A 209 -8.24 -6.05 -3.87
C ASN A 209 -7.32 -5.99 -5.11
N LEU A 210 -7.71 -6.60 -6.23
CA LEU A 210 -6.93 -6.58 -7.47
C LEU A 210 -6.94 -5.21 -8.16
N HIS A 211 -8.09 -4.54 -8.22
CA HIS A 211 -8.21 -3.25 -8.90
C HIS A 211 -7.35 -2.20 -8.22
N ALA A 212 -7.38 -2.13 -6.89
CA ALA A 212 -6.60 -1.18 -6.13
C ALA A 212 -5.10 -1.44 -6.23
N ASP A 213 -4.69 -2.72 -6.30
CA ASP A 213 -3.28 -3.09 -6.50
C ASP A 213 -2.74 -2.46 -7.79
N ILE A 214 -3.42 -2.69 -8.91
CA ILE A 214 -3.08 -2.12 -10.23
C ILE A 214 -3.11 -0.59 -10.19
N LEU A 215 -4.17 0.01 -9.64
CA LEU A 215 -4.33 1.46 -9.63
C LEU A 215 -3.29 2.17 -8.75
N SER A 216 -2.87 1.53 -7.66
CA SER A 216 -1.85 2.12 -6.79
C SER A 216 -0.44 2.08 -7.39
N ASP A 217 -0.10 1.04 -8.17
CA ASP A 217 1.13 1.00 -8.96
C ASP A 217 1.12 2.07 -10.05
N LEU A 218 -0.01 2.22 -10.74
CA LEU A 218 -0.22 3.31 -11.69
C LEU A 218 -0.08 4.67 -10.99
N ALA A 219 -0.69 4.85 -9.83
CA ALA A 219 -0.58 6.07 -9.05
C ALA A 219 0.88 6.40 -8.70
N ALA A 220 1.63 5.42 -8.20
CA ALA A 220 3.03 5.59 -7.86
C ALA A 220 3.90 5.96 -9.08
N ALA A 221 3.70 5.28 -10.21
CA ALA A 221 4.39 5.59 -11.47
C ALA A 221 4.08 7.01 -11.95
N LEU A 222 2.81 7.42 -11.92
CA LEU A 222 2.38 8.77 -12.30
C LEU A 222 2.83 9.85 -11.31
N SER A 223 3.11 9.47 -10.06
CA SER A 223 3.69 10.35 -9.05
C SER A 223 5.22 10.46 -9.12
N GLY A 224 5.84 9.71 -10.03
CA GLY A 224 7.26 9.81 -10.36
C GLY A 224 8.02 8.49 -10.24
N SER A 225 7.70 7.62 -9.27
CA SER A 225 8.35 6.33 -9.10
C SER A 225 7.57 5.41 -8.15
N LEU A 226 7.64 4.09 -8.37
CA LEU A 226 7.21 3.10 -7.38
C LEU A 226 8.06 3.15 -6.10
N GLY A 227 9.32 3.56 -6.21
CA GLY A 227 10.29 3.64 -5.10
C GLY A 227 9.99 4.71 -4.04
N ILE A 228 8.94 5.51 -4.23
CA ILE A 228 8.50 6.52 -3.25
C ILE A 228 7.16 6.19 -2.59
N ALA A 229 6.48 5.11 -2.99
CA ALA A 229 5.09 4.89 -2.60
C ALA A 229 4.95 3.98 -1.37
N PRO A 230 4.33 4.45 -0.28
CA PRO A 230 4.17 3.68 0.96
C PRO A 230 2.83 2.94 0.99
N THR A 231 2.69 2.02 1.96
CA THR A 231 1.45 1.31 2.26
C THR A 231 1.27 1.12 3.76
N ALA A 232 0.03 1.25 4.22
CA ALA A 232 -0.40 0.76 5.52
C ALA A 232 -1.54 -0.25 5.37
N ASN A 233 -1.32 -1.49 5.82
CA ASN A 233 -2.32 -2.54 5.99
C ASN A 233 -2.89 -2.42 7.40
N LEU A 234 -4.05 -1.78 7.51
CA LEU A 234 -4.63 -1.40 8.79
C LEU A 234 -5.66 -2.42 9.25
N ASN A 235 -5.60 -2.79 10.53
CA ASN A 235 -6.76 -3.21 11.31
C ASN A 235 -7.23 -1.96 12.10
N PRO A 236 -8.20 -1.18 11.58
CA PRO A 236 -8.56 0.12 12.16
C PRO A 236 -9.04 0.05 13.61
N GLU A 237 -9.65 -1.07 14.02
CA GLU A 237 -10.11 -1.35 15.38
C GLU A 237 -8.96 -1.63 16.36
N ARG A 238 -7.73 -1.85 15.87
CA ARG A 238 -6.54 -2.15 16.68
C ARG A 238 -6.68 -3.39 17.55
N THR A 239 -7.48 -4.36 17.08
CA THR A 239 -7.60 -5.68 17.71
C THR A 239 -6.40 -6.59 17.38
N PHE A 240 -5.73 -6.27 16.28
CA PHE A 240 -4.48 -6.88 15.83
C PHE A 240 -3.48 -5.79 15.39
N PRO A 241 -2.17 -6.09 15.37
CA PRO A 241 -1.19 -5.16 14.82
C PRO A 241 -1.47 -4.84 13.35
N SER A 242 -1.33 -3.57 13.00
CA SER A 242 -1.29 -3.14 11.60
C SER A 242 0.11 -3.34 11.01
N MET A 243 0.20 -3.57 9.70
CA MET A 243 1.47 -3.77 8.99
C MET A 243 1.75 -2.63 8.01
N PHE A 244 2.98 -2.12 8.03
CA PHE A 244 3.44 -1.02 7.20
C PHE A 244 4.54 -1.53 6.27
N GLU A 245 4.33 -1.42 4.96
CA GLU A 245 5.25 -1.89 3.91
C GLU A 245 5.33 -0.88 2.74
N PRO A 246 6.44 -0.77 2.01
CA PRO A 246 6.45 -0.12 0.69
C PRO A 246 5.50 -0.81 -0.30
N ILE A 247 5.00 -0.10 -1.31
CA ILE A 247 4.22 -0.74 -2.40
C ILE A 247 5.10 -1.69 -3.22
N HIS A 248 6.37 -1.31 -3.46
CA HIS A 248 7.24 -2.03 -4.37
C HIS A 248 7.63 -3.43 -3.85
N GLY A 249 7.85 -4.36 -4.78
CA GLY A 249 8.37 -5.69 -4.47
C GLY A 249 9.88 -5.71 -4.20
N SER A 250 10.48 -6.91 -4.30
CA SER A 250 11.89 -7.17 -3.96
C SER A 250 12.92 -6.64 -4.98
N ALA A 251 12.48 -6.19 -6.16
CA ALA A 251 13.32 -5.53 -7.18
C ALA A 251 14.66 -6.26 -7.50
N PHE A 252 14.57 -7.52 -7.93
CA PHE A 252 15.74 -8.40 -8.11
C PHE A 252 16.78 -7.87 -9.10
N ASP A 253 16.36 -7.08 -10.06
CA ASP A 253 17.22 -6.44 -11.07
C ASP A 253 18.16 -5.39 -10.48
N ILE A 254 17.86 -4.83 -9.30
CA ILE A 254 18.69 -3.84 -8.59
C ILE A 254 19.18 -4.28 -7.20
N ALA A 255 18.81 -5.48 -6.76
CA ALA A 255 19.27 -6.03 -5.49
C ALA A 255 20.81 -6.02 -5.38
N GLY A 256 21.34 -5.55 -4.24
CA GLY A 256 22.78 -5.45 -3.98
C GLY A 256 23.51 -4.30 -4.70
N LYS A 257 22.84 -3.54 -5.59
CA LYS A 257 23.47 -2.43 -6.32
C LYS A 257 23.51 -1.12 -5.53
N GLY A 258 22.79 -1.03 -4.41
CA GLY A 258 22.75 0.18 -3.56
C GLY A 258 22.06 1.39 -4.22
N VAL A 259 21.16 1.15 -5.18
CA VAL A 259 20.44 2.20 -5.94
C VAL A 259 18.94 2.21 -5.69
N ALA A 260 18.42 1.33 -4.84
CA ALA A 260 17.01 1.31 -4.47
C ALA A 260 16.64 2.61 -3.75
N ASN A 261 15.47 3.16 -4.07
CA ASN A 261 14.98 4.39 -3.46
C ASN A 261 14.45 4.10 -2.03
N PRO A 262 15.02 4.69 -0.97
CA PRO A 262 14.57 4.41 0.39
C PRO A 262 13.36 5.26 0.82
N ILE A 263 12.89 6.18 -0.03
CA ILE A 263 11.81 7.12 0.32
C ILE A 263 10.51 6.38 0.66
N ALA A 264 10.13 5.34 -0.09
CA ALA A 264 8.94 4.55 0.22
C ALA A 264 9.03 3.98 1.65
N THR A 265 10.16 3.39 2.02
CA THR A 265 10.41 2.86 3.38
C THR A 265 10.30 3.95 4.44
N PHE A 266 10.87 5.14 4.21
CA PHE A 266 10.76 6.25 5.17
C PHE A 266 9.34 6.77 5.30
N TRP A 267 8.59 6.90 4.20
CA TRP A 267 7.20 7.34 4.27
C TRP A 267 6.32 6.27 4.93
N THR A 268 6.55 4.98 4.65
CA THR A 268 5.92 3.87 5.37
C THR A 268 6.20 3.95 6.87
N ALA A 269 7.43 4.29 7.28
CA ALA A 269 7.76 4.50 8.69
C ALA A 269 7.03 5.72 9.28
N ALA A 270 6.84 6.80 8.52
CA ALA A 270 6.05 7.94 8.96
C ALA A 270 4.58 7.55 9.20
N MET A 271 3.98 6.75 8.30
CA MET A 271 2.62 6.23 8.49
C MET A 271 2.51 5.33 9.73
N MET A 272 3.53 4.50 10.00
CA MET A 272 3.60 3.68 11.21
C MET A 272 3.67 4.55 12.47
N LEU A 273 4.53 5.57 12.47
CA LEU A 273 4.68 6.50 13.60
C LEU A 273 3.36 7.23 13.88
N GLU A 274 2.67 7.72 12.85
CA GLU A 274 1.35 8.32 12.97
C GLU A 274 0.34 7.34 13.59
N HIS A 275 0.33 6.08 13.12
CA HIS A 275 -0.51 5.04 13.70
C HIS A 275 -0.20 4.77 15.18
N LEU A 276 1.07 4.84 15.59
CA LEU A 276 1.51 4.66 16.98
C LEU A 276 1.32 5.92 17.85
N GLY A 277 0.66 6.97 17.34
CA GLY A 277 0.41 8.21 18.07
C GLY A 277 1.60 9.17 18.13
N GLN A 278 2.64 8.93 17.31
CA GLN A 278 3.85 9.75 17.23
C GLN A 278 3.77 10.75 16.06
N GLU A 279 2.68 11.53 16.01
CA GLU A 279 2.38 12.46 14.90
C GLU A 279 3.51 13.46 14.64
N SER A 280 4.12 14.03 15.69
CA SER A 280 5.23 14.97 15.55
C SER A 280 6.46 14.32 14.89
N ALA A 281 6.74 13.05 15.22
CA ALA A 281 7.85 12.31 14.65
C ALA A 281 7.59 11.95 13.18
N ALA A 282 6.36 11.51 12.86
CA ALA A 282 5.90 11.27 11.51
C ALA A 282 6.02 12.54 10.65
N ALA A 283 5.52 13.67 11.12
CA ALA A 283 5.58 14.95 10.43
C ALA A 283 7.02 15.42 10.18
N ARG A 284 7.91 15.24 11.17
CA ARG A 284 9.34 15.54 11.03
C ARG A 284 10.02 14.67 9.97
N LEU A 285 9.72 13.37 9.93
CA LEU A 285 10.24 12.47 8.91
C LEU A 285 9.74 12.87 7.51
N MET A 286 8.46 13.23 7.37
CA MET A 286 7.91 13.71 6.10
C MET A 286 8.57 15.00 5.61
N ARG A 287 8.77 15.99 6.49
CA ARG A 287 9.52 17.22 6.15
C ARG A 287 10.96 16.92 5.71
N ALA A 288 11.62 15.97 6.36
CA ALA A 288 12.97 15.57 6.01
C ALA A 288 13.05 14.90 4.62
N ILE A 289 12.06 14.07 4.26
CA ILE A 289 11.92 13.51 2.91
C ILE A 289 11.74 14.65 1.90
N GLU A 290 10.79 15.56 2.12
CA GLU A 290 10.50 16.68 1.23
C GLU A 290 11.72 17.59 1.03
N LYS A 291 12.45 17.90 2.10
CA LYS A 291 13.70 18.70 2.04
C LYS A 291 14.78 18.00 1.24
N THR A 292 14.91 16.68 1.39
CA THR A 292 15.90 15.86 0.68
C THR A 292 15.61 15.81 -0.82
N THR A 293 14.36 15.59 -1.20
CA THR A 293 13.98 15.58 -2.61
C THR A 293 14.08 16.98 -3.24
N ALA A 294 13.71 18.03 -2.49
CA ALA A 294 13.83 19.43 -2.93
C ALA A 294 15.28 19.83 -3.21
N SER A 295 16.24 19.34 -2.42
CA SER A 295 17.67 19.62 -2.61
C SER A 295 18.30 18.82 -3.76
N GLY A 296 17.51 18.02 -4.49
CA GLY A 296 17.96 17.24 -5.65
C GLY A 296 18.65 15.92 -5.31
N VAL A 297 18.75 15.53 -4.03
CA VAL A 297 19.37 14.26 -3.60
C VAL A 297 18.36 13.13 -3.83
N ARG A 298 18.45 12.51 -5.01
CA ARG A 298 17.48 11.53 -5.51
C ARG A 298 18.21 10.34 -6.14
N THR A 299 17.62 9.16 -6.00
CA THR A 299 18.09 7.92 -6.65
C THR A 299 17.78 7.90 -8.16
N PRO A 300 18.36 6.96 -8.93
CA PRO A 300 18.22 6.93 -10.40
C PRO A 300 16.80 6.80 -10.94
N ASP A 301 15.89 6.14 -10.21
CA ASP A 301 14.47 6.02 -10.54
C ASP A 301 13.77 7.39 -10.63
N LEU A 302 14.27 8.38 -9.88
CA LEU A 302 13.82 9.78 -9.93
C LEU A 302 14.77 10.67 -10.76
N LYS A 303 15.53 10.06 -11.68
CA LYS A 303 16.52 10.74 -12.55
C LYS A 303 17.63 11.48 -11.78
N GLY A 304 17.95 11.02 -10.57
CA GLY A 304 19.11 11.50 -9.81
C GLY A 304 20.31 10.57 -9.94
N THR A 305 21.37 10.88 -9.20
CA THR A 305 22.63 10.12 -9.20
C THR A 305 23.01 9.58 -7.81
N ALA A 306 22.17 9.82 -6.80
CA ALA A 306 22.43 9.43 -5.42
C ALA A 306 22.23 7.91 -5.24
N SER A 307 23.03 7.30 -4.36
CA SER A 307 22.78 5.94 -3.87
C SER A 307 21.69 5.90 -2.80
N THR A 308 21.21 4.70 -2.45
CA THR A 308 20.34 4.46 -1.28
C THR A 308 20.95 5.07 -0.01
N ALA A 309 22.27 4.93 0.16
CA ALA A 309 23.00 5.43 1.31
C ALA A 309 23.11 6.97 1.31
N ASP A 310 23.25 7.59 0.14
CA ASP A 310 23.27 9.06 0.00
C ASP A 310 21.93 9.68 0.41
N VAL A 311 20.82 9.14 -0.12
CA VAL A 311 19.47 9.61 0.25
C VAL A 311 19.21 9.40 1.74
N THR A 312 19.60 8.25 2.28
CA THR A 312 19.48 7.96 3.73
C THR A 312 20.23 8.98 4.58
N ARG A 313 21.49 9.29 4.24
CA ARG A 313 22.29 10.30 4.95
C ARG A 313 21.66 11.69 4.86
N ALA A 314 21.13 12.05 3.69
CA ALA A 314 20.48 13.35 3.51
C ALA A 314 19.22 13.49 4.36
N VAL A 315 18.37 12.46 4.41
CA VAL A 315 17.20 12.43 5.30
C VAL A 315 17.61 12.51 6.77
N GLN A 316 18.61 11.73 7.20
CA GLN A 316 19.13 11.81 8.57
C GLN A 316 19.64 13.21 8.94
N LYS A 317 20.39 13.85 8.04
CA LYS A 317 20.87 15.22 8.21
C LYS A 317 19.70 16.20 8.32
N ALA A 318 18.71 16.10 7.44
CA ALA A 318 17.52 16.94 7.47
C ALA A 318 16.72 16.78 8.78
N ILE A 319 16.61 15.56 9.30
CA ILE A 319 16.02 15.30 10.63
C ILE A 319 16.83 16.02 11.72
N GLN A 320 18.16 15.91 11.71
CA GLN A 320 19.01 16.51 12.74
C GLN A 320 18.93 18.05 12.75
N GLU A 321 18.89 18.68 11.58
CA GLU A 321 18.75 20.14 11.44
C GLU A 321 17.40 20.66 11.95
N ASP A 322 16.32 19.88 11.78
CA ASP A 322 14.97 20.23 12.26
C ASP A 322 14.87 20.21 13.80
N ALA A 323 15.77 19.52 14.52
CA ALA A 323 15.81 19.55 15.99
C ALA A 323 16.59 20.73 16.57
N THR A 324 17.29 21.48 15.73
CA THR A 324 18.07 22.67 16.13
C THR A 324 17.34 23.98 15.86
N THR A 325 16.12 23.91 15.31
CA THR A 325 15.26 25.05 15.00
C THR A 325 14.06 25.04 15.93
#